data_AF-A0A962RGW1-F1
#
_entry.id   AF-A0A962RGW1-F1
#
_cell.length_a   1.000
_cell.length_b   1.000
_cell.length_c   1.000
_cell.angle_alpha   90.00
_cell.angle_beta   90.00
_cell.angle_gamma   90.00
#
_symmetry.space_group_name_H-M   'P 1'
#
loop_
_entity.id
_entity.type
_entity.pdbx_description
1 polymer ?
#
loop_
_entity_poly.entity_id
_entity_poly.type
_entity_poly.pdbx_seq_one_letter_code
_entity_poly.pdbx_strand_id
1 'polypeptide(L)'
;MIDNDDPRPLAVLINPYELGRQPFALAELAAWLEADGYRVRCVDLALQRLASEPLQQARLIAISLGMHTATRIALEAIPRIQAQAPHARLCVFGLYAPVNAELFSGLGVHDIFGGEAEPLISELARSLRPGLPESTTERAPADANGARVNLAKIPFKRPVRDALPPLERYARLLLAEGEERTVAFTEASRGCKHLCRHCPVVPVYGGRFRIVPTEVVLADIEQQVEAGARHVSFGDPDFFNGPTHARRLVHALH
;
A
#
# COMPACT_ATOMS: atom_id res chain seq x y z
N MET A 1 10.52 -3.45 17.92
CA MET A 1 11.58 -2.45 18.20
C MET A 1 12.47 -2.40 16.98
N ILE A 2 12.93 -1.22 16.59
CA ILE A 2 13.89 -1.06 15.49
C ILE A 2 15.24 -1.52 16.04
N ASP A 3 15.77 -2.63 15.52
CA ASP A 3 17.10 -3.11 15.89
C ASP A 3 18.16 -2.18 15.28
N ASN A 4 18.78 -1.31 16.06
CA ASN A 4 19.72 -0.31 15.53
C ASN A 4 21.02 -0.94 14.99
N ASP A 5 21.27 -2.24 15.23
CA ASP A 5 22.47 -2.93 14.75
C ASP A 5 22.30 -3.60 13.37
N ASP A 6 21.08 -3.67 12.85
CA ASP A 6 20.85 -4.22 11.50
C ASP A 6 21.27 -3.20 10.41
N PRO A 7 22.29 -3.53 9.58
CA PRO A 7 22.90 -2.60 8.62
C PRO A 7 22.00 -2.27 7.41
N ARG A 8 20.85 -2.93 7.26
CA ARG A 8 19.90 -2.68 6.17
C ARG A 8 19.28 -1.28 6.28
N PRO A 9 19.03 -0.58 5.15
CA PRO A 9 18.35 0.71 5.17
C PRO A 9 16.89 0.56 5.63
N LEU A 10 16.38 1.57 6.34
CA LEU A 10 15.00 1.60 6.82
C LEU A 10 14.08 2.29 5.82
N ALA A 11 12.94 1.66 5.53
CA ALA A 11 11.79 2.27 4.87
C ALA A 11 10.63 2.39 5.86
N VAL A 12 10.01 3.57 5.94
CA VAL A 12 8.80 3.80 6.74
C VAL A 12 7.60 3.90 5.81
N LEU A 13 6.63 3.01 5.99
CA LEU A 13 5.40 2.98 5.21
C LEU A 13 4.26 3.53 6.06
N ILE A 14 3.52 4.50 5.55
CA ILE A 14 2.52 5.23 6.32
C ILE A 14 1.15 5.07 5.67
N ASN A 15 0.21 4.57 6.45
CA ASN A 15 -1.21 4.56 6.12
C ASN A 15 -1.89 5.69 6.88
N PRO A 16 -2.38 6.74 6.21
CA PRO A 16 -3.14 7.78 6.89
C PRO A 16 -4.50 7.28 7.39
N TYR A 17 -5.22 6.50 6.57
CA TYR A 17 -6.51 5.90 6.93
C TYR A 17 -6.98 4.90 5.86
N GLU A 18 -7.53 3.76 6.29
CA GLU A 18 -8.08 2.72 5.39
C GLU A 18 -9.38 2.10 5.94
N LEU A 19 -10.41 2.93 6.19
CA LEU A 19 -11.75 2.48 6.64
C LEU A 19 -11.75 1.55 7.88
N GLY A 20 -10.75 1.69 8.75
CA GLY A 20 -10.58 0.83 9.92
C GLY A 20 -10.16 -0.61 9.58
N ARG A 21 -9.72 -0.89 8.34
CA ARG A 21 -9.15 -2.17 7.90
C ARG A 21 -7.63 -2.13 8.06
N GLN A 22 -7.03 -3.30 8.25
CA GLN A 22 -5.58 -3.42 8.21
C GLN A 22 -5.08 -3.13 6.78
N PRO A 23 -4.10 -2.21 6.59
CA PRO A 23 -3.83 -1.63 5.27
C PRO A 23 -3.07 -2.59 4.34
N PHE A 24 -3.80 -3.19 3.40
CA PHE A 24 -3.26 -4.13 2.40
C PHE A 24 -2.10 -3.53 1.59
N ALA A 25 -2.26 -2.28 1.13
CA ALA A 25 -1.25 -1.59 0.33
C ALA A 25 0.11 -1.46 1.05
N LEU A 26 0.12 -1.36 2.39
CA LEU A 26 1.36 -1.34 3.15
C LEU A 26 1.95 -2.74 3.30
N ALA A 27 1.10 -3.73 3.60
CA ALA A 27 1.53 -5.12 3.75
C ALA A 27 2.14 -5.67 2.46
N GLU A 28 1.57 -5.35 1.30
CA GLU A 28 2.15 -5.77 0.02
C GLU A 28 3.44 -5.02 -0.29
N LEU A 29 3.47 -3.68 -0.14
CA LEU A 29 4.69 -2.91 -0.39
C LEU A 29 5.84 -3.32 0.56
N ALA A 30 5.53 -3.70 1.80
CA ALA A 30 6.51 -4.25 2.72
C ALA A 30 7.17 -5.51 2.15
N ALA A 31 6.40 -6.45 1.58
CA ALA A 31 6.93 -7.66 0.95
C ALA A 31 7.92 -7.36 -0.19
N TRP A 32 7.68 -6.29 -0.96
CA TRP A 32 8.58 -5.84 -2.01
C TRP A 32 9.88 -5.27 -1.46
N LEU A 33 9.78 -4.38 -0.47
CA LEU A 33 10.94 -3.70 0.09
C LEU A 33 11.82 -4.64 0.92
N GLU A 34 11.23 -5.56 1.67
CA GLU A 34 11.98 -6.60 2.40
C GLU A 34 12.77 -7.51 1.45
N ALA A 35 12.18 -7.87 0.30
CA ALA A 35 12.87 -8.63 -0.75
C ALA A 35 14.04 -7.84 -1.36
N ASP A 36 13.95 -6.51 -1.38
CA ASP A 36 15.04 -5.61 -1.79
C ASP A 36 16.05 -5.32 -0.65
N GLY A 37 15.94 -6.01 0.48
CA GLY A 37 16.85 -5.90 1.60
C GLY A 37 16.67 -4.64 2.45
N TYR A 38 15.49 -4.03 2.42
CA TYR A 38 15.12 -2.99 3.38
C TYR A 38 14.61 -3.62 4.68
N ARG A 39 14.79 -2.89 5.78
CA ARG A 39 13.93 -3.04 6.94
C ARG A 39 12.69 -2.21 6.71
N VAL A 40 11.53 -2.74 7.07
CA VAL A 40 10.27 -2.03 6.87
C VAL A 40 9.62 -1.74 8.21
N ARG A 41 9.18 -0.48 8.38
CA ARG A 41 8.35 -0.07 9.50
C ARG A 41 7.03 0.49 8.97
N CYS A 42 5.95 -0.25 9.16
CA CYS A 42 4.61 0.26 8.88
C CYS A 42 4.09 1.10 10.06
N VAL A 43 3.40 2.19 9.74
CA VAL A 43 2.75 3.09 10.69
C VAL A 43 1.34 3.35 10.18
N ASP A 44 0.35 2.94 10.96
CA ASP A 44 -1.05 3.24 10.68
C ASP A 44 -1.55 4.40 11.54
N LEU A 45 -1.77 5.57 10.94
CA LEU A 45 -2.16 6.78 11.66
C LEU A 45 -3.57 6.71 12.25
N ALA A 46 -4.38 5.72 11.85
CA ALA A 46 -5.66 5.46 12.50
C ALA A 46 -5.50 4.84 13.90
N LEU A 47 -4.36 4.17 14.16
CA LEU A 47 -4.11 3.41 15.40
C LEU A 47 -2.84 3.83 16.15
N GLN A 48 -1.98 4.62 15.51
CA GLN A 48 -0.63 4.96 15.99
C GLN A 48 -0.32 6.43 15.72
N ARG A 49 0.65 6.97 16.47
CA ARG A 49 1.19 8.31 16.23
C ARG A 49 2.48 8.20 15.41
N LEU A 50 2.78 9.27 14.67
CA LEU A 50 4.11 9.44 14.08
C LEU A 50 5.15 9.53 15.20
N ALA A 51 6.07 8.56 15.24
CA ALA A 51 7.20 8.55 16.16
C ALA A 51 8.44 9.09 15.45
N SER A 52 9.23 9.92 16.14
CA SER A 52 10.36 10.62 15.52
C SER A 52 11.53 9.70 15.17
N GLU A 53 11.86 8.73 16.03
CA GLU A 53 13.01 7.84 15.82
C GLU A 53 12.96 7.07 14.48
N PRO A 54 11.87 6.34 14.12
CA PRO A 54 11.78 5.68 12.82
C PRO A 54 11.91 6.65 11.63
N LEU A 55 11.33 7.85 11.74
CA LEU A 55 11.35 8.84 10.66
C LEU A 55 12.76 9.40 10.46
N GLN A 56 13.47 9.70 11.55
CA GLN A 56 14.85 10.23 11.52
C GLN A 56 15.88 9.23 10.99
N GLN A 57 15.55 7.93 10.96
CA GLN A 57 16.42 6.89 10.40
C GLN A 57 16.01 6.46 8.99
N ALA A 58 14.85 6.91 8.52
CA ALA A 58 14.27 6.45 7.27
C ALA A 58 15.08 6.94 6.06
N ARG A 59 15.47 6.02 5.18
CA ARG A 59 16.01 6.34 3.85
C ARG A 59 14.88 6.63 2.86
N LEU A 60 13.77 5.91 3.02
CA LEU A 60 12.58 6.00 2.17
C LEU A 60 11.36 6.14 3.08
N ILE A 61 10.46 7.05 2.73
CA ILE A 61 9.14 7.17 3.34
C ILE A 61 8.10 7.10 2.24
N ALA A 62 7.15 6.17 2.34
CA ALA A 62 6.07 6.01 1.37
C ALA A 62 4.71 6.17 2.06
N ILE A 63 3.85 7.06 1.55
CA ILE A 63 2.51 7.30 2.10
C ILE A 63 1.45 6.75 1.13
N SER A 64 0.60 5.86 1.63
CA SER A 64 -0.51 5.28 0.85
C SER A 64 -1.73 6.19 0.84
N LEU A 65 -2.26 6.47 -0.35
CA LEU A 65 -3.37 7.38 -0.61
C LEU A 65 -4.50 6.62 -1.34
N GLY A 66 -5.07 5.62 -0.67
CA GLY A 66 -6.15 4.80 -1.20
C GLY A 66 -7.48 5.55 -1.37
N MET A 67 -7.70 6.61 -0.59
CA MET A 67 -8.96 7.38 -0.57
C MET A 67 -8.78 8.86 -0.27
N HIS A 68 -9.80 9.66 -0.54
CA HIS A 68 -9.79 11.11 -0.29
C HIS A 68 -9.49 11.47 1.18
N THR A 69 -10.06 10.75 2.15
CA THR A 69 -9.78 10.98 3.57
C THR A 69 -8.30 10.76 3.90
N ALA A 70 -7.68 9.73 3.32
CA ALA A 70 -6.25 9.47 3.49
C ALA A 70 -5.40 10.62 2.93
N THR A 71 -5.78 11.15 1.75
CA THR A 71 -5.17 12.35 1.16
C THR A 71 -5.22 13.53 2.12
N ARG A 72 -6.39 13.84 2.69
CA ARG A 72 -6.55 14.98 3.61
C ARG A 72 -5.66 14.85 4.86
N ILE A 73 -5.56 13.66 5.43
CA ILE A 73 -4.69 13.39 6.58
C ILE A 73 -3.21 13.49 6.17
N ALA A 74 -2.85 13.01 4.97
CA ALA A 74 -1.49 13.10 4.46
C ALA A 74 -1.03 14.55 4.27
N LEU A 75 -1.90 15.46 3.81
CA LEU A 75 -1.56 16.89 3.67
C LEU A 75 -1.09 17.51 5.00
N GLU A 76 -1.70 17.10 6.11
CA GLU A 76 -1.29 17.57 7.45
C GLU A 76 -0.05 16.84 7.99
N ALA A 77 0.14 15.58 7.59
CA ALA A 77 1.26 14.76 8.04
C ALA A 77 2.58 15.09 7.33
N ILE A 78 2.54 15.39 6.03
CA ILE A 78 3.73 15.58 5.17
C ILE A 78 4.70 16.63 5.72
N PRO A 79 4.26 17.85 6.11
CA PRO A 79 5.19 18.86 6.64
C PRO A 79 5.91 18.39 7.92
N ARG A 80 5.20 17.64 8.78
CA ARG A 80 5.78 17.09 10.02
C ARG A 80 6.75 15.96 9.74
N ILE A 81 6.48 15.15 8.72
CA ILE A 81 7.36 14.08 8.25
C ILE A 81 8.64 14.68 7.68
N GLN A 82 8.54 15.66 6.80
CA GLN A 82 9.70 16.34 6.19
C GLN A 82 10.58 17.03 7.24
N ALA A 83 9.97 17.69 8.24
CA ALA A 83 10.72 18.31 9.33
C ALA A 83 11.50 17.29 10.18
N GLN A 84 10.97 16.07 10.35
CA GLN A 84 11.62 15.01 11.13
C GLN A 84 12.59 14.16 10.30
N ALA A 85 12.40 14.09 8.99
CA ALA A 85 13.15 13.23 8.08
C ALA A 85 13.62 14.01 6.83
N PRO A 86 14.37 15.11 6.96
CA PRO A 86 14.73 15.98 5.83
C PRO A 86 15.68 15.30 4.81
N HIS A 87 16.32 14.20 5.20
CA HIS A 87 17.22 13.42 4.34
C HIS A 87 16.50 12.24 3.64
N ALA A 88 15.28 11.91 4.07
CA ALA A 88 14.56 10.77 3.55
C ALA A 88 13.95 11.09 2.19
N ARG A 89 14.01 10.12 1.26
CA ARG A 89 13.23 10.22 0.03
C ARG A 89 11.76 9.99 0.36
N LEU A 90 10.94 11.01 0.21
CA LEU A 90 9.49 10.95 0.43
C LEU A 90 8.74 10.71 -0.88
N CYS A 91 7.93 9.66 -0.93
CA CYS A 91 7.00 9.38 -2.01
C CYS A 91 5.55 9.19 -1.52
N VAL A 92 4.60 9.39 -2.43
CA VAL A 92 3.18 9.08 -2.22
C VAL A 92 2.71 8.10 -3.30
N PHE A 93 1.79 7.21 -2.96
CA PHE A 93 1.27 6.21 -3.89
C PHE A 93 -0.18 5.85 -3.64
N GLY A 94 -0.86 5.27 -4.62
CA GLY A 94 -2.27 4.85 -4.54
C GLY A 94 -3.18 5.66 -5.46
N LEU A 95 -4.48 5.39 -5.42
CA LEU A 95 -5.45 5.98 -6.37
C LEU A 95 -5.46 7.51 -6.36
N TYR A 96 -5.27 8.11 -5.18
CA TYR A 96 -5.33 9.56 -5.03
C TYR A 96 -3.98 10.26 -5.22
N ALA A 97 -2.88 9.53 -5.41
CA ALA A 97 -1.57 10.13 -5.64
C ALA A 97 -1.47 10.83 -7.01
N PRO A 98 -1.66 10.15 -8.17
CA PRO A 98 -1.52 10.80 -9.47
C PRO A 98 -2.53 11.93 -9.72
N VAL A 99 -3.77 11.75 -9.28
CA VAL A 99 -4.83 12.75 -9.48
C VAL A 99 -4.61 14.03 -8.66
N ASN A 100 -3.70 14.01 -7.68
CA ASN A 100 -3.29 15.18 -6.89
C ASN A 100 -1.79 15.48 -7.06
N ALA A 101 -1.20 15.13 -8.21
CA ALA A 101 0.25 15.18 -8.38
C ALA A 101 0.83 16.59 -8.20
N GLU A 102 0.19 17.62 -8.76
CA GLU A 102 0.61 19.02 -8.59
C GLU A 102 0.60 19.45 -7.12
N LEU A 103 -0.44 19.07 -6.37
CA LEU A 103 -0.57 19.37 -4.94
C LEU A 103 0.59 18.78 -4.14
N PHE A 104 0.90 17.51 -4.35
CA PHE A 104 1.98 16.84 -3.64
C PHE A 104 3.36 17.33 -4.05
N SER A 105 3.55 17.65 -5.32
CA SER A 105 4.79 18.28 -5.81
C SER A 105 5.00 19.64 -5.16
N GLY A 106 3.94 20.47 -5.03
CA GLY A 106 3.98 21.74 -4.32
C GLY A 106 4.27 21.62 -2.82
N LEU A 107 3.96 20.47 -2.20
CA LEU A 107 4.33 20.15 -0.82
C LEU A 107 5.75 19.58 -0.68
N GLY A 108 6.51 19.45 -1.77
CA GLY A 108 7.87 18.91 -1.74
C GLY A 108 7.93 17.38 -1.61
N VAL A 109 6.88 16.67 -2.04
CA VAL A 109 6.97 15.21 -2.26
C VAL A 109 7.85 14.95 -3.47
N HIS A 110 8.76 13.98 -3.38
CA HIS A 110 9.78 13.78 -4.41
C HIS A 110 9.33 12.84 -5.54
N ASP A 111 8.47 11.87 -5.24
CA ASP A 111 7.98 10.89 -6.20
C ASP A 111 6.50 10.57 -5.98
N ILE A 112 5.77 10.42 -7.07
CA ILE A 112 4.32 10.23 -7.08
C ILE A 112 4.02 9.01 -7.94
N PHE A 113 3.40 7.99 -7.36
CA PHE A 113 3.20 6.69 -8.00
C PHE A 113 1.72 6.29 -8.06
N GLY A 114 1.32 5.61 -9.13
CA GLY A 114 -0.03 5.10 -9.30
C GLY A 114 -0.09 3.75 -10.02
N GLY A 115 -1.29 3.16 -10.01
CA GLY A 115 -1.51 1.80 -10.52
C GLY A 115 -0.83 0.76 -9.63
N GLU A 116 -0.16 -0.20 -10.26
CA GLU A 116 0.68 -1.20 -9.60
C GLU A 116 2.03 -0.56 -9.21
N ALA A 117 2.02 0.21 -8.12
CA ALA A 117 3.11 1.09 -7.71
C ALA A 117 4.31 0.37 -7.08
N GLU A 118 4.13 -0.86 -6.60
CA GLU A 118 5.14 -1.60 -5.83
C GLU A 118 6.47 -1.77 -6.58
N PRO A 119 6.50 -2.17 -7.87
CA PRO A 119 7.76 -2.26 -8.61
C PRO A 119 8.45 -0.91 -8.79
N LEU A 120 7.69 0.19 -8.94
CA LEU A 120 8.25 1.53 -9.10
C LEU A 120 8.88 2.02 -7.78
N ILE A 121 8.25 1.73 -6.65
CA ILE A 121 8.78 2.07 -5.33
C ILE A 121 9.97 1.17 -4.98
N SER A 122 9.94 -0.11 -5.37
CA SER A 122 11.07 -1.05 -5.27
C SER A 122 12.28 -0.57 -6.09
N GLU A 123 12.07 -0.11 -7.32
CA GLU A 123 13.13 0.50 -8.14
C GLU A 123 13.72 1.75 -7.48
N LEU A 124 12.86 2.65 -6.98
CA LEU A 124 13.29 3.81 -6.21
C LEU A 124 14.13 3.39 -5.00
N ALA A 125 13.65 2.43 -4.21
CA ALA A 125 14.34 1.93 -3.03
C ALA A 125 15.74 1.38 -3.40
N ARG A 126 15.85 0.53 -4.42
CA ARG A 126 17.15 0.02 -4.88
C ARG A 126 18.11 1.15 -5.27
N SER A 127 17.62 2.22 -5.89
CA SER A 127 18.47 3.38 -6.25
C SER A 127 18.97 4.22 -5.05
N LEU A 128 18.32 4.12 -3.88
CA LEU A 128 18.71 4.83 -2.66
C LEU A 128 19.71 4.03 -1.80
N ARG A 129 20.02 2.79 -2.18
CA ARG A 129 20.95 1.94 -1.46
C ARG A 129 22.39 2.38 -1.72
N PRO A 130 23.19 2.62 -0.67
CA PRO A 130 24.60 2.98 -0.84
C PRO A 130 25.38 1.81 -1.44
N GLY A 131 26.30 2.11 -2.37
CA GLY A 131 27.24 1.14 -2.94
C GLY A 131 26.68 0.23 -4.05
N LEU A 132 25.42 0.38 -4.44
CA LEU A 132 24.91 -0.24 -5.67
C LEU A 132 25.15 0.70 -6.86
N PRO A 133 25.53 0.16 -8.03
CA PRO A 133 25.59 0.95 -9.26
C PRO A 133 24.23 1.61 -9.52
N GLU A 134 24.24 2.84 -10.04
CA GLU A 134 23.01 3.45 -10.56
C GLU A 134 22.37 2.48 -11.54
N SER A 135 21.10 2.14 -11.29
CA SER A 135 20.38 1.23 -12.14
C SER A 135 20.22 1.85 -13.52
N THR A 136 20.69 1.15 -14.55
CA THR A 136 20.56 1.57 -15.96
C THR A 136 19.18 1.23 -16.55
N THR A 137 18.24 0.74 -15.75
CA THR A 137 16.86 0.53 -16.22
C THR A 137 16.21 1.88 -16.50
N GLU A 138 15.65 2.01 -17.71
CA GLU A 138 14.83 3.18 -18.05
C GLU A 138 13.65 3.25 -17.07
N ARG A 139 13.62 4.32 -16.27
CA ARG A 139 12.49 4.60 -15.38
C ARG A 139 11.24 4.79 -16.23
N ALA A 140 10.10 4.28 -15.75
CA ALA A 140 8.83 4.58 -16.39
C ALA A 140 8.66 6.10 -16.54
N PRO A 141 8.27 6.60 -17.74
CA PRO A 141 8.13 8.02 -17.97
C PRO A 141 7.07 8.60 -17.02
N ALA A 142 7.36 9.76 -16.45
CA ALA A 142 6.36 10.53 -15.72
C ALA A 142 5.37 11.16 -16.70
N ASP A 143 4.13 11.32 -16.26
CA ASP A 143 3.14 12.11 -16.98
C ASP A 143 3.45 13.61 -16.90
N ALA A 144 2.60 14.44 -17.51
CA ALA A 144 2.76 15.89 -17.54
C ALA A 144 2.82 16.53 -16.14
N ASN A 145 2.29 15.84 -15.12
CA ASN A 145 2.22 16.31 -13.74
C ASN A 145 3.29 15.66 -12.85
N GLY A 146 4.23 14.91 -13.43
CA GLY A 146 5.33 14.27 -12.71
C GLY A 146 4.98 12.92 -12.06
N ALA A 147 3.77 12.40 -12.25
CA ALA A 147 3.38 11.11 -11.68
C ALA A 147 3.78 9.95 -12.60
N ARG A 148 4.24 8.84 -12.00
CA ARG A 148 4.56 7.59 -12.72
C ARG A 148 3.51 6.55 -12.41
N VAL A 149 2.78 6.11 -13.45
CA VAL A 149 1.69 5.14 -13.33
C VAL A 149 2.08 3.85 -14.03
N ASN A 150 2.15 2.75 -13.27
CA ASN A 150 2.42 1.43 -13.82
C ASN A 150 1.12 0.64 -13.93
N LEU A 151 0.76 0.23 -15.15
CA LEU A 151 -0.41 -0.60 -15.40
C LEU A 151 -0.01 -1.98 -15.94
N ALA A 152 1.28 -2.33 -15.95
CA ALA A 152 1.73 -3.66 -16.35
C ALA A 152 1.23 -4.71 -15.35
N LYS A 153 1.20 -5.98 -15.77
CA LYS A 153 1.00 -7.09 -14.84
C LYS A 153 2.27 -7.22 -13.99
N ILE A 154 2.10 -7.29 -12.68
CA ILE A 154 3.21 -7.43 -11.73
C ILE A 154 3.21 -8.81 -11.08
N PRO A 155 4.37 -9.29 -10.55
CA PRO A 155 4.42 -10.47 -9.70
C PRO A 155 3.93 -10.09 -8.30
N PHE A 156 2.63 -10.25 -8.04
CA PHE A 156 2.04 -10.07 -6.71
C PHE A 156 2.76 -10.95 -5.69
N LYS A 157 3.07 -10.38 -4.52
CA LYS A 157 3.74 -11.06 -3.41
C LYS A 157 2.76 -11.30 -2.28
N ARG A 158 2.99 -12.34 -1.47
CA ARG A 158 2.23 -12.54 -0.22
C ARG A 158 2.46 -11.32 0.68
N PRO A 159 1.40 -10.64 1.17
CA PRO A 159 1.54 -9.47 2.04
C PRO A 159 2.19 -9.80 3.39
N VAL A 160 3.00 -8.87 3.91
CA VAL A 160 3.68 -8.96 5.21
C VAL A 160 2.79 -8.33 6.28
N ARG A 161 2.06 -9.16 7.04
CA ARG A 161 1.01 -8.74 7.99
C ARG A 161 1.54 -8.45 9.40
N ASP A 162 2.62 -9.10 9.79
CA ASP A 162 3.32 -8.94 11.07
C ASP A 162 4.03 -7.58 11.21
N ALA A 163 4.27 -6.88 10.11
CA ALA A 163 4.75 -5.50 10.12
C ALA A 163 3.70 -4.47 10.60
N LEU A 164 2.41 -4.86 10.68
CA LEU A 164 1.28 -4.00 11.02
C LEU A 164 0.76 -4.25 12.45
N PRO A 165 -0.04 -3.32 13.02
CA PRO A 165 -0.76 -3.59 14.25
C PRO A 165 -1.56 -4.91 14.19
N PRO A 166 -1.72 -5.61 15.33
CA PRO A 166 -2.52 -6.83 15.40
C PRO A 166 -3.95 -6.65 14.87
N LEU A 167 -4.48 -7.67 14.19
CA LEU A 167 -5.73 -7.61 13.45
C LEU A 167 -6.93 -7.24 14.34
N GLU A 168 -6.94 -7.66 15.60
CA GLU A 168 -7.99 -7.42 16.57
C GLU A 168 -8.14 -5.95 17.01
N ARG A 169 -7.16 -5.09 16.67
CA ARG A 169 -7.20 -3.64 16.90
C ARG A 169 -7.96 -2.88 15.82
N TYR A 170 -8.29 -3.54 14.71
CA TYR A 170 -9.03 -2.96 13.59
C TYR A 170 -10.54 -3.13 13.76
N ALA A 171 -11.31 -2.51 12.86
CA ALA A 171 -12.76 -2.56 12.88
C ALA A 171 -13.27 -4.01 12.79
N ARG A 172 -14.35 -4.29 13.54
CA ARG A 172 -14.97 -5.60 13.62
C ARG A 172 -16.31 -5.61 12.91
N LEU A 173 -16.71 -6.78 12.43
CA LEU A 173 -18.06 -7.00 11.93
C LEU A 173 -18.99 -7.22 13.13
N LEU A 174 -20.02 -6.37 13.24
CA LEU A 174 -21.11 -6.54 14.21
C LEU A 174 -22.23 -7.33 13.53
N LEU A 175 -22.57 -8.48 14.09
CA LEU A 175 -23.70 -9.29 13.66
C LEU A 175 -24.93 -9.01 14.54
N ALA A 176 -26.06 -9.63 14.15
CA ALA A 176 -27.25 -9.65 15.00
C ALA A 176 -26.89 -10.18 16.40
N GLU A 177 -27.65 -9.76 17.41
CA GLU A 177 -27.48 -10.20 18.80
C GLU A 177 -26.14 -9.77 19.47
N GLY A 178 -25.35 -8.91 18.80
CA GLY A 178 -24.14 -8.31 19.36
C GLY A 178 -22.88 -9.18 19.22
N GLU A 179 -22.91 -10.26 18.44
CA GLU A 179 -21.71 -11.02 18.12
C GLU A 179 -20.74 -10.17 17.29
N GLU A 180 -19.47 -10.07 17.75
CA GLU A 180 -18.41 -9.40 17.00
C GLU A 180 -17.48 -10.41 16.32
N ARG A 181 -17.07 -10.12 15.08
CA ARG A 181 -16.04 -10.91 14.37
C ARG A 181 -14.87 -10.04 13.95
N THR A 182 -13.65 -10.51 14.25
CA THR A 182 -12.43 -9.99 13.65
C THR A 182 -12.48 -10.18 12.14
N VAL A 183 -12.20 -9.11 11.40
CA VAL A 183 -12.32 -9.04 9.94
C VAL A 183 -10.94 -9.06 9.30
N ALA A 184 -10.68 -10.07 8.47
CA ALA A 184 -9.61 -10.06 7.50
C ALA A 184 -9.97 -9.20 6.30
N PHE A 185 -8.95 -8.68 5.62
CA PHE A 185 -9.10 -7.87 4.42
C PHE A 185 -8.09 -8.29 3.36
N THR A 186 -8.54 -8.44 2.11
CA THR A 186 -7.68 -8.79 0.96
C THR A 186 -8.22 -8.16 -0.33
N GLU A 187 -7.41 -8.13 -1.38
CA GLU A 187 -7.83 -7.81 -2.74
C GLU A 187 -7.70 -9.05 -3.62
N ALA A 188 -8.73 -9.38 -4.40
CA ALA A 188 -8.66 -10.41 -5.44
C ALA A 188 -8.29 -9.83 -6.82
N SER A 189 -8.48 -8.53 -6.97
CA SER A 189 -8.18 -7.78 -8.18
C SER A 189 -8.02 -6.29 -7.89
N ARG A 190 -7.29 -5.64 -8.79
CA ARG A 190 -7.01 -4.20 -8.77
C ARG A 190 -7.48 -3.54 -10.05
N GLY A 191 -7.86 -2.28 -9.96
CA GLY A 191 -8.49 -1.57 -11.08
C GLY A 191 -9.91 -2.05 -11.35
N CYS A 192 -10.53 -1.53 -12.42
CA CYS A 192 -11.91 -1.85 -12.78
C CYS A 192 -12.13 -1.68 -14.28
N LYS A 193 -12.97 -2.53 -14.87
CA LYS A 193 -13.34 -2.45 -16.30
C LYS A 193 -14.24 -1.25 -16.63
N HIS A 194 -14.92 -0.73 -15.61
CA HIS A 194 -15.91 0.32 -15.76
C HIS A 194 -15.27 1.70 -15.86
N LEU A 195 -15.96 2.64 -16.52
CA LEU A 195 -15.52 4.02 -16.75
C LEU A 195 -16.47 5.03 -16.05
N CYS A 196 -16.90 4.68 -14.84
CA CYS A 196 -17.78 5.50 -14.03
C CYS A 196 -17.20 6.91 -13.81
N ARG A 197 -17.96 7.96 -14.16
CA ARG A 197 -17.52 9.37 -14.07
C ARG A 197 -17.23 9.87 -12.66
N HIS A 198 -17.68 9.16 -11.63
CA HIS A 198 -17.52 9.52 -10.22
C HIS A 198 -16.40 8.73 -9.51
N CYS A 199 -15.80 7.75 -10.18
CA CYS A 199 -14.93 6.77 -9.53
C CYS A 199 -13.45 7.17 -9.62
N PRO A 200 -12.69 7.21 -8.50
CA PRO A 200 -11.27 7.57 -8.50
C PRO A 200 -10.37 6.49 -9.12
N VAL A 201 -10.90 5.30 -9.39
CA VAL A 201 -10.17 4.22 -10.07
C VAL A 201 -9.96 4.55 -11.55
N VAL A 202 -10.93 5.23 -12.19
CA VAL A 202 -10.94 5.47 -13.64
C VAL A 202 -9.77 6.34 -14.10
N PRO A 203 -9.44 7.47 -13.47
CA PRO A 203 -8.29 8.29 -13.86
C PRO A 203 -6.94 7.56 -13.82
N VAL A 204 -6.82 6.54 -12.96
CA VAL A 204 -5.56 5.79 -12.80
C VAL A 204 -5.52 4.56 -13.70
N TYR A 205 -6.58 3.77 -13.72
CA TYR A 205 -6.60 2.47 -14.41
C TYR A 205 -7.23 2.53 -15.80
N GLY A 206 -8.06 3.52 -16.11
CA GLY A 206 -8.63 3.73 -17.45
C GLY A 206 -9.38 2.52 -18.02
N GLY A 207 -10.15 1.80 -17.19
CA GLY A 207 -10.87 0.59 -17.61
C GLY A 207 -10.01 -0.69 -17.61
N ARG A 208 -8.77 -0.63 -17.14
CA ARG A 208 -7.91 -1.81 -16.94
C ARG A 208 -8.10 -2.37 -15.54
N PHE A 209 -7.97 -3.68 -15.42
CA PHE A 209 -7.94 -4.36 -14.13
C PHE A 209 -6.93 -5.51 -14.16
N ARG A 210 -6.44 -5.93 -13.00
CA ARG A 210 -5.44 -6.99 -12.82
C ARG A 210 -5.97 -7.95 -11.77
N ILE A 211 -5.88 -9.25 -12.06
CA ILE A 211 -6.19 -10.28 -11.07
C ILE A 211 -4.98 -10.49 -10.16
N VAL A 212 -5.22 -10.63 -8.87
CA VAL A 212 -4.23 -11.15 -7.93
C VAL A 212 -4.26 -12.68 -8.05
N PRO A 213 -3.12 -13.39 -8.18
CA PRO A 213 -3.11 -14.84 -8.29
C PRO A 213 -3.82 -15.51 -7.11
N THR A 214 -4.61 -16.55 -7.39
CA THR A 214 -5.45 -17.22 -6.37
C THR A 214 -4.61 -17.69 -5.18
N GLU A 215 -3.45 -18.26 -5.45
CA GLU A 215 -2.49 -18.72 -4.45
C GLU A 215 -2.00 -17.59 -3.53
N VAL A 216 -1.82 -16.37 -4.05
CA VAL A 216 -1.42 -15.22 -3.24
C VAL A 216 -2.57 -14.75 -2.34
N VAL A 217 -3.79 -14.69 -2.89
CA VAL A 217 -4.99 -14.31 -2.14
C VAL A 217 -5.25 -15.32 -1.00
N LEU A 218 -5.21 -16.61 -1.29
CA LEU A 218 -5.45 -17.65 -0.28
C LEU A 218 -4.37 -17.65 0.80
N ALA A 219 -3.09 -17.50 0.45
CA ALA A 219 -2.00 -17.44 1.42
C ALA A 219 -2.05 -16.19 2.32
N ASP A 220 -2.65 -15.08 1.85
CA ASP A 220 -2.90 -13.89 2.67
C ASP A 220 -4.12 -14.05 3.58
N ILE A 221 -5.17 -14.73 3.11
CA ILE A 221 -6.34 -15.05 3.93
C ILE A 221 -5.94 -16.01 5.06
N GLU A 222 -5.18 -17.07 4.74
CA GLU A 222 -4.76 -18.10 5.70
C GLU A 222 -4.06 -17.49 6.93
N GLN A 223 -3.07 -16.62 6.72
CA GLN A 223 -2.37 -15.96 7.84
C GLN A 223 -3.27 -15.05 8.69
N GLN A 224 -4.29 -14.43 8.09
CA GLN A 224 -5.24 -13.61 8.84
C GLN A 224 -6.22 -14.48 9.63
N VAL A 225 -6.62 -15.64 9.10
CA VAL A 225 -7.41 -16.65 9.82
C VAL A 225 -6.62 -17.23 10.99
N GLU A 226 -5.34 -17.55 10.78
CA GLU A 226 -4.41 -17.95 11.86
C GLU A 226 -4.30 -16.86 12.94
N ALA A 227 -4.34 -15.59 12.55
CA ALA A 227 -4.40 -14.43 13.45
C ALA A 227 -5.81 -14.19 14.07
N GLY A 228 -6.75 -15.10 13.88
CA GLY A 228 -8.07 -15.08 14.52
C GLY A 228 -9.19 -14.41 13.73
N ALA A 229 -9.00 -14.12 12.44
CA ALA A 229 -10.07 -13.62 11.59
C ALA A 229 -11.19 -14.66 11.43
N ARG A 230 -12.45 -14.20 11.52
CA ARG A 230 -13.66 -15.03 11.36
C ARG A 230 -14.57 -14.53 10.23
N HIS A 231 -14.12 -13.52 9.51
CA HIS A 231 -14.78 -12.93 8.34
C HIS A 231 -13.72 -12.38 7.40
N VAL A 232 -13.95 -12.45 6.09
CA VAL A 232 -13.03 -11.91 5.07
C VAL A 232 -13.80 -10.91 4.20
N SER A 233 -13.27 -9.70 4.09
CA SER A 233 -13.77 -8.67 3.18
C SER A 233 -12.83 -8.50 1.98
N PHE A 234 -13.40 -8.56 0.77
CA PHE A 234 -12.69 -8.25 -0.47
C PHE A 234 -12.75 -6.75 -0.77
N GLY A 235 -11.58 -6.14 -0.98
CA GLY A 235 -11.38 -4.71 -1.20
C GLY A 235 -11.41 -4.26 -2.66
N ASP A 236 -11.63 -5.20 -3.57
CA ASP A 236 -11.72 -4.96 -5.00
C ASP A 236 -12.67 -3.79 -5.31
N PRO A 237 -12.30 -2.89 -6.25
CA PRO A 237 -13.24 -1.90 -6.77
C PRO A 237 -14.53 -2.51 -7.33
N ASP A 238 -14.41 -3.73 -7.86
CA ASP A 238 -15.53 -4.62 -8.21
C ASP A 238 -15.00 -6.07 -8.22
N PHE A 239 -15.44 -6.86 -7.22
CA PHE A 239 -15.03 -8.26 -7.06
C PHE A 239 -15.40 -9.14 -8.27
N PHE A 240 -16.46 -8.78 -9.00
CA PHE A 240 -16.90 -9.50 -10.19
C PHE A 240 -16.35 -8.94 -11.50
N ASN A 241 -15.33 -8.06 -11.46
CA ASN A 241 -14.56 -7.68 -12.65
C ASN A 241 -14.06 -8.91 -13.43
N GLY A 242 -13.69 -9.98 -12.70
CA GLY A 242 -13.30 -11.28 -13.24
C GLY A 242 -14.13 -12.40 -12.63
N PRO A 243 -15.36 -12.68 -13.11
CA PRO A 243 -16.29 -13.58 -12.41
C PRO A 243 -15.77 -15.03 -12.33
N THR A 244 -15.04 -15.52 -13.35
CA THR A 244 -14.39 -16.83 -13.29
C THR A 244 -13.32 -16.90 -12.19
N HIS A 245 -12.57 -15.83 -11.99
CA HIS A 245 -11.54 -15.77 -10.95
C HIS A 245 -12.18 -15.67 -9.56
N ALA A 246 -13.16 -14.79 -9.39
CA ALA A 246 -13.94 -14.65 -8.15
C ALA A 246 -14.58 -15.99 -7.74
N ARG A 247 -15.19 -16.72 -8.68
CA ARG A 247 -15.77 -18.04 -8.40
C ARG A 247 -14.73 -19.06 -7.95
N ARG A 248 -13.54 -19.09 -8.56
CA ARG A 248 -12.45 -19.99 -8.13
C ARG A 248 -12.03 -19.71 -6.69
N LEU A 249 -11.92 -18.43 -6.32
CA LEU A 249 -11.59 -18.03 -4.94
C LEU A 249 -12.67 -18.47 -3.95
N VAL A 250 -13.93 -18.17 -4.24
CA VAL A 250 -15.05 -18.57 -3.36
C VAL A 250 -15.12 -20.09 -3.21
N HIS A 251 -14.94 -20.86 -4.29
CA HIS A 251 -14.90 -22.32 -4.21
C HIS A 251 -13.70 -22.88 -3.43
N ALA A 252 -12.59 -22.16 -3.37
CA ALA A 252 -11.41 -22.59 -2.61
C ALA A 252 -11.49 -22.22 -1.12
N LEU A 253 -12.36 -21.27 -0.74
CA LEU A 253 -12.56 -20.82 0.64
C LEU A 253 -13.64 -21.61 1.41
N HIS A 254 -14.47 -22.37 0.69
CA HIS A 254 -15.55 -23.20 1.22
C HIS A 254 -15.16 -24.68 1.20
#